data_AF-A0A0G1K1X1-F1
#
_entry.id   AF-A0A0G1K1X1-F1
#
_cell.length_a   1.000
_cell.length_b   1.000
_cell.length_c   1.000
_cell.angle_alpha   90.00
_cell.angle_beta   90.00
_cell.angle_gamma   90.00
#
_symmetry.space_group_name_H-M   'P 1'
#
loop_
_entity.id
_entity.type
_entity.pdbx_description
1 polymer ?
#
loop_
_entity_poly.entity_id
_entity_poly.type
_entity_poly.pdbx_seq_one_letter_code
_entity_poly.pdbx_strand_id
1 'polypeptide(L)'
;MIISIFKTKKSAPLGVTPEFVSVLSQNHHTVLIEGRAEDELARVYLNVGGYIINTREELLDRGDLIVKLGVPELDDIEYAYGETKLFFAKVSGIERKIIEKMLSQKISFMSYEDLPGFVNKTVSDGSPVEFSNYTLPFLLKLAAKGTKALVDDEALRETLVLMLGKVYHPRLAARLGYPCYEF
;
A
#
# COMPACT_ATOMS: atom_id res chain seq x y z
N MET A 1 9.76 -8.56 7.20
CA MET A 1 9.42 -7.23 6.67
C MET A 1 8.32 -6.63 7.53
N ILE A 2 8.33 -5.31 7.71
CA ILE A 2 7.31 -4.57 8.45
C ILE A 2 6.26 -4.03 7.47
N ILE A 3 5.00 -4.34 7.71
CA ILE A 3 3.87 -3.94 6.87
C ILE A 3 3.01 -2.97 7.68
N SER A 4 2.84 -1.75 7.21
CA SER A 4 2.00 -0.75 7.88
C SER A 4 0.69 -0.56 7.15
N ILE A 5 -0.41 -0.70 7.88
CA ILE A 5 -1.77 -0.55 7.35
C ILE A 5 -2.49 0.54 8.15
N PHE A 6 -3.08 1.49 7.44
CA PHE A 6 -3.71 2.65 8.07
C PHE A 6 -4.88 3.18 7.24
N LYS A 7 -5.75 3.92 7.92
CA LYS A 7 -7.03 4.38 7.38
C LYS A 7 -6.82 5.55 6.43
N THR A 8 -7.75 5.74 5.51
CA THR A 8 -7.79 6.90 4.60
C THR A 8 -8.15 8.18 5.34
N LYS A 9 -9.15 8.07 6.22
CA LYS A 9 -9.60 9.13 7.12
C LYS A 9 -9.85 8.52 8.48
N LYS A 10 -9.84 9.34 9.54
CA LYS A 10 -10.01 8.88 10.92
C LYS A 10 -11.26 8.01 11.15
N SER A 11 -12.36 8.31 10.46
CA SER A 11 -13.64 7.58 10.56
C SER A 11 -13.79 6.42 9.58
N ALA A 12 -12.84 6.20 8.66
CA ALA A 12 -12.92 5.14 7.68
C ALA A 12 -12.56 3.77 8.29
N PRO A 13 -13.08 2.66 7.74
CA PRO A 13 -12.53 1.34 8.05
C PRO A 13 -11.07 1.26 7.61
N LEU A 14 -10.30 0.34 8.22
CA LEU A 14 -8.88 0.13 7.92
C LEU A 14 -8.62 -0.30 6.46
N GLY A 15 -9.65 -0.85 5.80
CA GLY A 15 -9.55 -1.27 4.40
C GLY A 15 -9.02 -2.70 4.21
N VAL A 16 -8.72 -3.41 5.30
CA VAL A 16 -8.38 -4.85 5.29
C VAL A 16 -9.22 -5.62 6.33
N THR A 17 -9.23 -6.94 6.27
CA THR A 17 -9.87 -7.80 7.28
C THR A 17 -8.88 -8.35 8.31
N PRO A 18 -9.35 -8.86 9.46
CA PRO A 18 -8.48 -9.56 10.42
C PRO A 18 -7.79 -10.80 9.82
N GLU A 19 -8.47 -11.56 8.95
CA GLU A 19 -7.90 -12.74 8.30
C GLU A 19 -6.71 -12.38 7.42
N PHE A 20 -6.78 -11.23 6.72
CA PHE A 20 -5.67 -10.69 5.94
C PHE A 20 -4.42 -10.46 6.82
N VAL A 21 -4.61 -9.83 7.98
CA VAL A 21 -3.55 -9.58 8.96
C VAL A 21 -3.01 -10.88 9.55
N SER A 22 -3.89 -11.83 9.85
CA SER A 22 -3.54 -13.16 10.34
C SER A 22 -2.59 -13.89 9.38
N VAL A 23 -2.92 -13.93 8.08
CA VAL A 23 -2.10 -14.61 7.08
C VAL A 23 -0.74 -13.92 6.93
N LEU A 24 -0.69 -12.59 6.87
CA LEU A 24 0.59 -11.86 6.81
C LEU A 24 1.46 -12.15 8.04
N SER A 25 0.86 -12.17 9.23
CA SER A 25 1.57 -12.44 10.49
C SER A 25 2.09 -13.87 10.57
N GLN A 26 1.28 -14.86 10.14
CA GLN A 26 1.69 -16.27 10.06
C GLN A 26 2.83 -16.51 9.06
N ASN A 27 2.97 -15.65 8.05
CA ASN A 27 4.10 -15.65 7.11
C ASN A 27 5.31 -14.84 7.63
N HIS A 28 5.41 -14.65 8.95
CA HIS A 28 6.53 -14.00 9.64
C HIS A 28 6.75 -12.53 9.26
N HIS A 29 5.69 -11.83 8.86
CA HIS A 29 5.71 -10.38 8.68
C HIS A 29 5.18 -9.69 9.94
N THR A 30 5.77 -8.55 10.27
CA THR A 30 5.28 -7.70 11.37
C THR A 30 4.23 -6.77 10.80
N VAL A 31 2.97 -6.92 11.21
CA VAL A 31 1.88 -6.06 10.69
C VAL A 31 1.56 -4.98 11.72
N LEU A 32 1.82 -3.73 11.37
CA LEU A 32 1.47 -2.55 12.16
C LEU A 32 0.13 -1.99 11.69
N ILE A 33 -0.76 -1.67 12.63
CA ILE A 33 -2.14 -1.29 12.38
C ILE A 33 -2.43 0.05 13.05
N GLU A 34 -2.95 1.01 12.29
CA GLU A 34 -3.45 2.27 12.87
C GLU A 34 -4.62 2.02 13.82
N GLY A 35 -4.46 2.42 15.07
CA GLY A 35 -5.52 2.34 16.06
C GLY A 35 -5.10 2.75 17.45
N ARG A 36 -5.97 2.48 18.41
CA ARG A 36 -5.72 2.63 19.85
C ARG A 36 -6.04 1.30 20.50
N ALA A 37 -5.22 0.82 21.43
CA ALA A 37 -5.39 -0.51 22.02
C ALA A 37 -6.71 -0.67 22.80
N GLU A 38 -7.34 0.46 23.14
CA GLU A 38 -8.60 0.62 23.83
C GLU A 38 -9.81 0.48 22.87
N ASP A 39 -9.60 0.62 21.56
CA ASP A 39 -10.63 0.46 20.54
C ASP A 39 -10.91 -1.03 20.31
N GLU A 40 -12.16 -1.46 20.54
CA GLU A 40 -12.58 -2.85 20.34
C GLU A 40 -12.30 -3.34 18.92
N LEU A 41 -12.45 -2.48 17.91
CA LEU A 41 -12.16 -2.84 16.52
C LEU A 41 -10.66 -3.06 16.30
N ALA A 42 -9.81 -2.28 16.97
CA ALA A 42 -8.36 -2.48 16.91
C ALA A 42 -7.94 -3.78 17.61
N ARG A 43 -8.60 -4.15 18.71
CA ARG A 43 -8.32 -5.41 19.44
C ARG A 43 -8.54 -6.65 18.59
N VAL A 44 -9.47 -6.63 17.64
CA VAL A 44 -9.65 -7.74 16.70
C VAL A 44 -8.37 -8.00 15.91
N TYR A 45 -7.66 -6.95 15.47
CA TYR A 45 -6.38 -7.09 14.77
C TYR A 45 -5.24 -7.51 15.69
N LEU A 46 -5.24 -7.06 16.95
CA LEU A 46 -4.26 -7.50 17.95
C LEU A 46 -4.33 -9.02 18.18
N ASN A 47 -5.54 -9.57 18.27
CA ASN A 47 -5.76 -11.00 18.52
C ASN A 47 -5.31 -11.91 17.36
N VAL A 48 -5.06 -11.36 16.18
CA VAL A 48 -4.61 -12.10 14.99
C VAL A 48 -3.15 -11.77 14.61
N GLY A 49 -2.39 -11.13 15.51
CA GLY A 49 -0.96 -10.88 15.33
C GLY A 49 -0.58 -9.48 14.83
N GLY A 50 -1.55 -8.57 14.69
CA GLY A 50 -1.29 -7.16 14.40
C GLY A 50 -0.77 -6.40 15.63
N TYR A 51 0.07 -5.40 15.41
CA TYR A 51 0.55 -4.47 16.43
C TYR A 51 -0.16 -3.13 16.27
N ILE A 52 -0.84 -2.68 17.32
CA ILE A 52 -1.62 -1.44 17.27
C ILE A 52 -0.70 -0.24 17.54
N ILE A 53 -0.65 0.68 16.58
CA ILE A 53 0.16 1.90 16.62
C ILE A 53 -0.77 3.12 16.57
N ASN A 54 -0.53 4.07 17.47
CA ASN A 54 -1.43 5.20 17.72
C ASN A 54 -1.07 6.48 16.93
N THR A 55 0.10 6.53 16.30
CA THR A 55 0.52 7.64 15.45
C THR A 55 0.80 7.18 14.03
N ARG A 56 0.38 8.01 13.06
CA ARG A 56 0.65 7.76 11.65
C ARG A 56 2.12 7.91 11.30
N GLU A 57 2.80 8.83 11.97
CA GLU A 57 4.25 9.03 11.87
C GLU A 57 5.02 7.74 12.18
N GLU A 58 4.75 7.08 13.31
CA GLU A 58 5.42 5.82 13.66
C GLU A 58 5.12 4.70 12.66
N LEU A 59 3.88 4.60 12.16
CA LEU A 59 3.50 3.60 11.15
C LEU A 59 4.32 3.77 9.87
N LEU A 60 4.46 4.99 9.39
CA LEU A 60 5.14 5.30 8.14
C LEU A 60 6.67 5.20 8.27
N ASP A 61 7.20 5.64 9.41
CA ASP A 61 8.63 5.54 9.73
C ASP A 61 9.08 4.07 9.82
N ARG A 62 8.30 3.21 10.47
CA ARG A 62 8.66 1.80 10.66
C ARG A 62 8.30 0.89 9.50
N GLY A 63 7.28 1.23 8.70
CA GLY A 63 6.77 0.36 7.63
C GLY A 63 7.70 0.27 6.44
N ASP A 64 8.06 -0.93 5.99
CA ASP A 64 8.75 -1.13 4.71
C ASP A 64 7.74 -1.12 3.55
N LEU A 65 6.64 -1.85 3.74
CA LEU A 65 5.48 -1.91 2.83
C LEU A 65 4.30 -1.21 3.48
N ILE A 66 3.82 -0.18 2.81
CA ILE A 66 2.79 0.73 3.29
C ILE A 66 1.52 0.48 2.48
N VAL A 67 0.49 -0.05 3.13
CA VAL A 67 -0.75 -0.50 2.50
C VAL A 67 -1.89 0.45 2.84
N LYS A 68 -2.50 1.05 1.82
CA LYS A 68 -3.60 2.00 2.00
C LYS A 68 -4.67 1.77 0.93
N LEU A 69 -5.92 1.59 1.35
CA LEU A 69 -7.05 1.44 0.42
C LEU A 69 -7.33 2.74 -0.37
N GLY A 70 -6.99 3.90 0.17
CA GLY A 70 -7.21 5.18 -0.50
C GLY A 70 -5.96 5.71 -1.20
N VAL A 71 -6.13 6.89 -1.78
CA VAL A 71 -5.03 7.67 -2.34
C VAL A 71 -4.11 8.12 -1.19
N PRO A 72 -2.78 7.99 -1.29
CA PRO A 72 -1.86 8.57 -0.32
C PRO A 72 -2.03 10.08 -0.21
N GLU A 73 -1.84 10.63 0.98
CA GLU A 73 -1.84 12.07 1.26
C GLU A 73 -0.41 12.59 1.36
N LEU A 74 -0.20 13.92 1.31
CA LEU A 74 1.15 14.48 1.35
C LEU A 74 1.89 14.10 2.65
N ASP A 75 1.20 14.19 3.78
CA ASP A 75 1.71 13.81 5.10
C ASP A 75 2.09 12.32 5.16
N ASP A 76 1.41 11.44 4.39
CA ASP A 76 1.78 10.03 4.31
C ASP A 76 3.20 9.85 3.76
N ILE A 77 3.61 10.76 2.87
CA ILE A 77 4.90 10.73 2.18
C ILE A 77 5.97 11.48 2.98
N GLU A 78 5.58 12.50 3.73
CA GLU A 78 6.51 13.23 4.61
C GLU A 78 7.11 12.33 5.68
N TYR A 79 6.33 11.41 6.26
CA TYR A 79 6.83 10.49 7.30
C TYR A 79 7.43 9.19 6.75
N ALA A 80 7.31 8.93 5.44
CA ALA A 80 7.90 7.75 4.81
C ALA A 80 9.30 8.06 4.27
N TYR A 81 10.33 7.93 5.11
CA TYR A 81 11.71 8.19 4.72
C TYR A 81 12.42 6.94 4.19
N GLY A 82 13.15 7.09 3.08
CA GLY A 82 14.08 6.08 2.56
C GLY A 82 13.66 5.46 1.22
N GLU A 83 14.66 5.15 0.39
CA GLU A 83 14.46 4.62 -0.97
C GLU A 83 13.89 3.18 -0.98
N THR A 84 13.89 2.49 0.17
CA THR A 84 13.35 1.14 0.33
C THR A 84 11.85 1.10 0.59
N LYS A 85 11.22 2.24 0.84
CA LYS A 85 9.78 2.34 1.12
C LYS A 85 8.98 1.97 -0.12
N LEU A 86 7.95 1.14 0.08
CA LEU A 86 7.03 0.72 -0.95
C LEU A 86 5.60 1.03 -0.53
N PHE A 87 4.91 1.88 -1.29
CA PHE A 87 3.48 2.10 -1.16
C PHE A 87 2.71 1.14 -2.06
N PHE A 88 1.65 0.55 -1.52
CA PHE A 88 0.65 -0.22 -2.25
C PHE A 88 -0.73 0.41 -2.00
N ALA A 89 -1.18 1.24 -2.93
CA ALA A 89 -2.31 2.14 -2.70
C ALA A 89 -3.04 2.57 -3.98
N LYS A 90 -4.12 3.36 -3.84
CA LYS A 90 -4.93 3.84 -4.96
C LYS A 90 -4.17 4.93 -5.73
N VAL A 91 -4.10 4.84 -7.06
CA VAL A 91 -3.48 5.88 -7.90
C VAL A 91 -4.52 6.84 -8.51
N SER A 92 -5.76 6.37 -8.72
CA SER A 92 -6.81 7.17 -9.31
C SER A 92 -7.19 8.34 -8.41
N GLY A 93 -6.99 9.57 -8.92
CA GLY A 93 -7.20 10.79 -8.15
C GLY A 93 -5.95 11.37 -7.48
N ILE A 94 -4.77 10.75 -7.66
CA ILE A 94 -3.54 11.26 -7.06
C ILE A 94 -3.13 12.62 -7.63
N GLU A 95 -2.79 13.55 -6.74
CA GLU A 95 -2.35 14.91 -7.09
C GLU A 95 -0.88 14.95 -7.50
N ARG A 96 -0.52 15.91 -8.36
CA ARG A 96 0.87 16.11 -8.85
C ARG A 96 1.86 16.25 -7.70
N LYS A 97 1.54 17.06 -6.68
CA LYS A 97 2.43 17.33 -5.54
C LYS A 97 2.86 16.07 -4.78
N ILE A 98 1.98 15.07 -4.70
CA ILE A 98 2.27 13.78 -4.03
C ILE A 98 3.25 12.97 -4.88
N ILE A 99 3.03 12.93 -6.20
CA ILE A 99 3.94 12.25 -7.15
C ILE A 99 5.33 12.90 -7.14
N GLU A 100 5.40 14.23 -7.18
CA GLU A 100 6.66 14.99 -7.11
C GLU A 100 7.43 14.66 -5.83
N LYS A 101 6.73 14.63 -4.68
CA LYS A 101 7.34 14.26 -3.40
C LYS A 101 7.87 12.83 -3.40
N MET A 102 7.05 11.86 -3.81
CA MET A 102 7.45 10.45 -3.91
C MET A 102 8.67 10.26 -4.83
N LEU A 103 8.68 10.95 -5.98
CA LEU A 103 9.81 10.93 -6.92
C LEU A 103 11.09 11.49 -6.27
N SER A 104 10.99 12.62 -5.55
CA SER A 104 12.14 13.25 -4.87
C SER A 104 12.77 12.36 -3.79
N GLN A 105 11.94 11.57 -3.10
CA GLN A 105 12.38 10.61 -2.08
C GLN A 105 12.70 9.22 -2.64
N LYS A 106 12.50 9.04 -3.97
CA LYS A 106 12.67 7.77 -4.69
C LYS A 106 11.88 6.61 -4.07
N ILE A 107 10.72 6.92 -3.52
CA ILE A 107 9.78 5.94 -2.99
C ILE A 107 9.26 5.08 -4.14
N SER A 108 9.09 3.80 -3.88
CA SER A 108 8.40 2.89 -4.79
C SER A 108 6.90 2.97 -4.54
N PHE A 109 6.10 3.02 -5.59
CA PHE A 109 4.65 3.07 -5.49
C PHE A 109 4.03 2.12 -6.51
N MET A 110 3.15 1.25 -6.02
CA MET A 110 2.37 0.30 -6.79
C MET A 110 0.88 0.57 -6.59
N SER A 111 0.11 0.51 -7.67
CA SER A 111 -1.34 0.66 -7.60
C SER A 111 -2.08 -0.66 -7.65
N TYR A 112 -2.83 -0.93 -6.60
CA TYR A 112 -3.66 -2.12 -6.56
C TYR A 112 -4.79 -2.10 -7.60
N GLU A 113 -5.20 -0.92 -8.07
CA GLU A 113 -6.28 -0.75 -9.05
C GLU A 113 -5.90 -1.29 -10.42
N ASP A 114 -4.60 -1.30 -10.71
CA ASP A 114 -4.03 -1.76 -11.98
C ASP A 114 -3.74 -3.27 -11.94
N LEU A 115 -4.08 -3.97 -10.86
CA LEU A 115 -3.98 -5.43 -10.82
C LEU A 115 -4.93 -6.07 -11.87
N PRO A 116 -4.47 -7.09 -12.62
CA PRO A 116 -5.26 -7.75 -13.66
C PRO A 116 -6.61 -8.32 -13.21
N GLY A 117 -7.70 -7.62 -13.53
CA GLY A 117 -9.05 -8.05 -13.20
C GLY A 117 -9.58 -7.51 -11.87
N PHE A 118 -8.87 -6.56 -11.23
CA PHE A 118 -9.38 -5.82 -10.08
C PHE A 118 -10.64 -5.01 -10.44
N VAL A 119 -10.64 -4.33 -11.60
CA VAL A 119 -11.75 -3.46 -12.05
C VAL A 119 -12.90 -4.23 -12.74
N ASN A 120 -12.64 -5.42 -13.27
CA ASN A 120 -13.64 -6.21 -14.03
C ASN A 120 -14.51 -7.12 -13.16
N LYS A 121 -14.11 -7.37 -11.91
CA LYS A 121 -15.01 -7.94 -10.89
C LYS A 121 -15.80 -6.79 -10.29
N THR A 122 -16.99 -7.06 -9.79
CA THR A 122 -17.88 -6.15 -9.06
C THR A 122 -17.25 -5.58 -7.77
N VAL A 123 -16.05 -4.98 -7.84
CA VAL A 123 -15.46 -4.13 -6.81
C VAL A 123 -16.17 -2.77 -6.89
N SER A 124 -17.48 -2.83 -6.73
CA SER A 124 -18.40 -1.72 -6.93
C SER A 124 -18.54 -0.88 -5.66
N ASP A 125 -17.99 -1.32 -4.53
CA ASP A 125 -18.14 -0.67 -3.23
C ASP A 125 -16.83 -0.39 -2.46
N GLY A 126 -15.69 -0.95 -2.87
CA GLY A 126 -14.41 -0.76 -2.16
C GLY A 126 -14.41 -1.40 -0.76
N SER A 127 -15.09 -2.54 -0.59
CA SER A 127 -15.16 -3.21 0.71
C SER A 127 -13.79 -3.75 1.15
N PRO A 128 -13.47 -3.70 2.47
CA PRO A 128 -12.23 -4.28 3.01
C PRO A 128 -12.05 -5.77 2.72
N VAL A 129 -13.14 -6.52 2.59
CA VAL A 129 -13.14 -7.96 2.35
C VAL A 129 -12.65 -8.28 0.95
N GLU A 130 -13.18 -7.61 -0.06
CA GLU A 130 -12.77 -7.84 -1.45
C GLU A 130 -11.33 -7.40 -1.70
N PHE A 131 -10.96 -6.22 -1.19
CA PHE A 131 -9.57 -5.76 -1.24
C PHE A 131 -8.64 -6.79 -0.60
N SER A 132 -8.98 -7.29 0.59
CA SER A 132 -8.17 -8.30 1.29
C SER A 132 -8.02 -9.58 0.49
N ASN A 133 -9.14 -10.17 0.07
CA ASN A 133 -9.13 -11.46 -0.63
C ASN A 133 -8.37 -11.40 -1.94
N TYR A 134 -8.50 -10.29 -2.67
CA TYR A 134 -7.90 -10.14 -3.98
C TYR A 134 -6.40 -9.77 -3.90
N THR A 135 -6.02 -8.89 -2.97
CA THR A 135 -4.65 -8.37 -2.90
C THR A 135 -3.70 -9.25 -2.08
N LEU A 136 -4.19 -10.10 -1.18
CA LEU A 136 -3.37 -10.91 -0.28
C LEU A 136 -2.25 -11.71 -0.98
N PRO A 137 -2.48 -12.41 -2.10
CA PRO A 137 -1.40 -13.15 -2.77
C PRO A 137 -0.26 -12.25 -3.28
N PHE A 138 -0.62 -11.03 -3.73
CA PHE A 138 0.34 -10.04 -4.23
C PHE A 138 1.13 -9.41 -3.08
N LEU A 139 0.44 -9.09 -1.98
CA LEU A 139 1.04 -8.53 -0.77
C LEU A 139 2.02 -9.50 -0.12
N LEU A 140 1.72 -10.81 -0.10
CA LEU A 140 2.66 -11.82 0.37
C LEU A 140 3.94 -11.87 -0.48
N LYS A 141 3.82 -11.76 -1.81
CA LYS A 141 4.99 -11.71 -2.72
C LYS A 141 5.82 -10.45 -2.50
N LEU A 142 5.18 -9.29 -2.40
CA LEU A 142 5.83 -8.03 -2.08
C LEU A 142 6.48 -8.08 -0.69
N ALA A 143 5.83 -8.71 0.28
CA ALA A 143 6.36 -8.80 1.63
C ALA A 143 7.55 -9.74 1.77
N ALA A 144 7.62 -10.78 0.93
CA ALA A 144 8.75 -11.69 0.89
C ALA A 144 9.93 -11.14 0.07
N LYS A 145 9.69 -10.43 -1.04
CA LYS A 145 10.72 -10.06 -2.02
C LYS A 145 10.93 -8.56 -2.23
N GLY A 146 10.08 -7.70 -1.68
CA GLY A 146 10.04 -6.27 -2.01
C GLY A 146 9.79 -6.05 -3.51
N THR A 147 10.43 -5.02 -4.08
CA THR A 147 10.36 -4.71 -5.52
C THR A 147 10.96 -5.81 -6.41
N LYS A 148 11.77 -6.73 -5.88
CA LYS A 148 12.26 -7.89 -6.64
C LYS A 148 11.14 -8.83 -7.08
N ALA A 149 9.96 -8.77 -6.44
CA ALA A 149 8.80 -9.55 -6.87
C ALA A 149 8.37 -9.25 -8.32
N LEU A 150 8.64 -8.03 -8.80
CA LEU A 150 8.34 -7.58 -10.16
C LEU A 150 9.11 -8.36 -11.24
N VAL A 151 10.25 -8.98 -10.91
CA VAL A 151 11.02 -9.78 -11.88
C VAL A 151 10.25 -11.03 -12.29
N ASP A 152 9.59 -11.66 -11.33
CA ASP A 152 8.96 -12.98 -11.52
C ASP A 152 7.44 -12.89 -11.73
N ASP A 153 6.84 -11.71 -11.54
CA ASP A 153 5.39 -11.53 -11.50
C ASP A 153 4.94 -10.38 -12.42
N GLU A 154 4.37 -10.76 -13.57
CA GLU A 154 3.85 -9.83 -14.56
C GLU A 154 2.68 -8.99 -14.05
N ALA A 155 1.79 -9.59 -13.26
CA ALA A 155 0.65 -8.88 -12.69
C ALA A 155 1.10 -7.79 -11.71
N LEU A 156 2.17 -8.03 -10.93
CA LEU A 156 2.78 -6.98 -10.11
C LEU A 156 3.45 -5.90 -10.96
N ARG A 157 4.08 -6.24 -12.09
CA ARG A 157 4.67 -5.23 -13.00
C ARG A 157 3.64 -4.26 -13.52
N GLU A 158 2.44 -4.72 -13.84
CA GLU A 158 1.34 -3.85 -14.30
C GLU A 158 0.92 -2.82 -13.25
N THR A 159 1.15 -3.11 -11.95
CA THR A 159 0.84 -2.17 -10.87
C THR A 159 1.88 -1.06 -10.69
N LEU A 160 3.05 -1.15 -11.33
CA LEU A 160 4.16 -0.25 -11.03
C LEU A 160 3.87 1.19 -11.46
N VAL A 161 3.80 2.09 -10.49
CA VAL A 161 3.57 3.53 -10.72
C VAL A 161 4.87 4.28 -10.76
N LEU A 162 5.63 4.19 -9.67
CA LEU A 162 6.89 4.90 -9.46
C LEU A 162 7.91 3.94 -8.86
N MET A 163 9.17 4.09 -9.25
CA MET A 163 10.29 3.42 -8.58
C MET A 163 11.57 4.17 -8.88
N LEU A 164 12.42 4.37 -7.86
CA LEU A 164 13.75 4.99 -8.01
C LEU A 164 13.74 6.32 -8.78
N GLY A 165 12.74 7.17 -8.52
CA GLY A 165 12.61 8.50 -9.14
C GLY A 165 12.16 8.48 -10.61
N LYS A 166 11.60 7.35 -11.07
CA LYS A 166 11.05 7.19 -12.43
C LYS A 166 9.57 6.85 -12.38
N VAL A 167 8.84 7.28 -13.42
CA VAL A 167 7.41 6.97 -13.61
C VAL A 167 7.27 5.84 -14.62
N TYR A 168 6.49 4.81 -14.27
CA TYR A 168 6.25 3.62 -15.11
C TYR A 168 4.79 3.49 -15.54
N HIS A 169 3.87 4.19 -14.87
CA HIS A 169 2.45 4.15 -15.20
C HIS A 169 2.11 5.08 -16.38
N PRO A 170 1.68 4.57 -17.55
CA PRO A 170 1.53 5.37 -18.78
C PRO A 170 0.49 6.49 -18.67
N ARG A 171 -0.70 6.21 -18.14
CA ARG A 171 -1.76 7.23 -18.00
C ARG A 171 -1.36 8.35 -17.03
N LEU A 172 -0.67 8.01 -15.94
CA LEU A 172 -0.16 8.98 -14.99
C LEU A 172 0.92 9.86 -15.63
N ALA A 173 1.87 9.25 -16.33
CA ALA A 173 2.95 9.93 -17.04
C ALA A 173 2.39 10.95 -18.05
N ALA A 174 1.44 10.52 -18.89
CA ALA A 174 0.78 11.38 -19.88
C ALA A 174 0.00 12.52 -19.21
N ARG A 175 -0.75 12.24 -18.15
CA ARG A 175 -1.56 13.25 -17.42
C ARG A 175 -0.70 14.31 -16.76
N LEU A 176 0.45 13.94 -16.20
CA LEU A 176 1.30 14.84 -15.42
C LEU A 176 2.50 15.39 -16.21
N GLY A 177 2.75 14.92 -17.42
CA GLY A 177 3.85 15.39 -18.28
C GLY A 177 5.22 14.81 -17.92
N TYR A 178 5.27 13.57 -17.42
CA TYR A 178 6.53 12.86 -17.14
C TYR A 178 6.90 11.88 -18.26
N PRO A 179 8.20 11.58 -18.45
CA PRO A 179 8.60 10.43 -19.26
C PRO A 179 8.09 9.14 -18.61
N CYS A 180 7.54 8.24 -19.43
CA CYS A 180 7.16 6.89 -19.01
C CYS A 180 8.30 5.94 -19.32
N TYR A 181 8.81 5.25 -18.31
CA TYR A 181 9.86 4.25 -18.44
C TYR A 181 9.27 2.85 -18.57
N GLU A 182 10.05 1.94 -19.15
CA GLU A 182 9.78 0.51 -19.18
C GLU A 182 10.53 -0.19 -18.04
N PHE A 183 9.90 -1.21 -17.45
CA PHE A 183 10.46 -2.01 -16.37
C PHE A 183 11.35 -3.14 -16.89
#